data_AF-A0A0S3EXJ8-F1
#
_entry.id   AF-A0A0S3EXJ8-F1
#
_cell.length_a   1.000
_cell.length_b   1.000
_cell.length_c   1.000
_cell.angle_alpha   90.00
_cell.angle_beta   90.00
_cell.angle_gamma   90.00
#
_symmetry.space_group_name_H-M   'P 1'
#
loop_
_entity.id
_entity.type
_entity.pdbx_description
1 polymer ?
#
loop_
_entity_poly.entity_id
_entity_poly.type
_entity_poly.pdbx_seq_one_letter_code
_entity_poly.pdbx_strand_id
1 'polypeptide(L)'
;MRPNAKGPNMEPGQQNRLPLIVRQAGYPDIMVETLAEASRHYCERRDQTGLGASAFPEAELIREGIVVGRISYNGRIWNPIPWRPGDRPIYDNATCRGGEPES
;
A
#
# COMPACT_ATOMS: atom_id res chain seq x y z
N MET A 1 -16.91 -39.14 -18.53
CA MET A 1 -15.88 -38.39 -19.29
C MET A 1 -15.77 -36.99 -18.70
N ARG A 2 -14.55 -36.66 -18.24
CA ARG A 2 -13.88 -35.36 -18.01
C ARG A 2 -14.63 -34.17 -17.32
N PRO A 3 -13.98 -33.52 -16.33
CA PRO A 3 -14.51 -32.36 -15.60
C PRO A 3 -14.35 -31.05 -16.39
N ASN A 4 -15.35 -30.17 -16.30
CA ASN A 4 -15.28 -28.83 -16.89
C ASN A 4 -14.49 -27.91 -15.96
N ALA A 5 -13.38 -27.39 -16.46
CA ALA A 5 -12.45 -26.53 -15.75
C ALA A 5 -13.12 -25.25 -15.24
N LYS A 6 -13.03 -25.01 -13.92
CA LYS A 6 -13.03 -23.65 -13.36
C LYS A 6 -11.74 -22.99 -13.84
N GLY A 7 -11.83 -22.21 -14.91
CA GLY A 7 -10.79 -21.21 -15.20
C GLY A 7 -10.69 -20.24 -14.02
N PRO A 8 -9.50 -19.73 -13.69
CA PRO A 8 -9.40 -18.69 -12.68
C PRO A 8 -10.18 -17.47 -13.19
N ASN A 9 -11.08 -16.95 -12.36
CA ASN A 9 -11.71 -15.65 -12.54
C ASN A 9 -10.58 -14.61 -12.67
N MET A 10 -10.17 -14.27 -13.89
CA MET A 10 -9.36 -13.09 -14.15
C MET A 10 -10.31 -11.89 -14.15
N GLU A 11 -10.20 -11.08 -13.11
CA GLU A 11 -10.89 -9.81 -12.98
C GLU A 11 -10.38 -8.82 -14.06
N PRO A 12 -11.26 -8.03 -14.70
CA PRO A 12 -10.89 -7.15 -15.81
C PRO A 12 -10.17 -5.91 -15.28
N GLY A 13 -8.84 -5.84 -15.42
CA GLY A 13 -8.11 -4.61 -15.09
C GLY A 13 -6.61 -4.74 -14.84
N GLN A 14 -5.95 -5.77 -15.39
CA GLN A 14 -4.50 -5.96 -15.26
C GLN A 14 -3.76 -4.97 -16.17
N GLN A 15 -3.87 -3.68 -15.86
CA GLN A 15 -3.02 -2.63 -16.44
C GLN A 15 -1.59 -2.85 -15.94
N ASN A 16 -0.79 -3.64 -16.65
CA ASN A 16 0.69 -3.70 -16.58
C ASN A 16 1.30 -3.12 -15.28
N ARG A 17 0.98 -3.72 -14.13
CA ARG A 17 1.34 -3.20 -12.81
C ARG A 17 2.71 -3.74 -12.47
N LEU A 18 3.74 -3.02 -12.90
CA LEU A 18 5.09 -3.20 -12.37
C LEU A 18 5.00 -3.29 -10.83
N PRO A 19 5.69 -4.28 -10.22
CA PRO A 19 5.61 -4.52 -8.80
C PRO A 19 6.08 -3.30 -8.03
N LEU A 20 5.34 -2.99 -6.98
CA LEU A 20 5.71 -1.99 -5.99
C LEU A 20 6.48 -2.70 -4.88
N ILE A 21 7.45 -2.02 -4.31
CA ILE A 21 8.29 -2.53 -3.23
C ILE A 21 8.07 -1.62 -2.04
N VAL A 22 7.53 -2.16 -0.96
CA VAL A 22 7.44 -1.49 0.33
C VAL A 22 8.75 -1.72 1.07
N ARG A 23 9.60 -0.70 1.04
CA ARG A 23 10.87 -0.68 1.76
C ARG A 23 10.69 0.03 3.09
N GLN A 24 11.17 -0.56 4.17
CA GLN A 24 11.04 0.03 5.49
C GLN A 24 12.34 -0.17 6.27
N ALA A 25 12.82 0.89 6.92
CA ALA A 25 14.04 0.81 7.71
C ALA A 25 13.88 -0.24 8.83
N GLY A 26 14.80 -1.20 8.90
CA GLY A 26 14.77 -2.27 9.91
C GLY A 26 13.84 -3.46 9.59
N TYR A 27 13.18 -3.48 8.42
CA TYR A 27 12.33 -4.58 7.99
C TYR A 27 12.67 -5.04 6.56
N PRO A 28 12.36 -6.29 6.21
CA PRO A 28 12.56 -6.77 4.85
C PRO A 28 11.62 -6.05 3.87
N ASP A 29 12.10 -5.85 2.65
CA ASP A 29 11.33 -5.29 1.55
C ASP A 29 10.17 -6.23 1.17
N ILE A 30 8.95 -5.68 1.05
CA ILE A 30 7.77 -6.45 0.62
C ILE A 30 7.42 -6.07 -0.81
N MET A 31 7.36 -7.06 -1.70
CA MET A 31 6.83 -6.87 -3.05
C MET A 31 5.30 -6.95 -3.02
N VAL A 32 4.64 -5.91 -3.53
CA VAL A 32 3.18 -5.77 -3.59
C VAL A 32 2.77 -5.30 -4.98
N GLU A 33 1.59 -5.68 -5.43
CA GLU A 33 1.11 -5.30 -6.77
C GLU A 33 0.28 -4.00 -6.76
N THR A 34 -0.21 -3.60 -5.59
CA THR A 34 -1.11 -2.45 -5.45
C THR A 34 -0.80 -1.60 -4.21
N LEU A 35 -1.24 -0.34 -4.25
CA LEU A 35 -1.21 0.59 -3.11
C LEU A 35 -2.02 0.08 -1.91
N ALA A 36 -3.14 -0.60 -2.16
CA ALA A 36 -3.96 -1.19 -1.12
C ALA A 36 -3.21 -2.31 -0.38
N GLU A 37 -2.57 -3.23 -1.12
CA GLU A 37 -1.73 -4.27 -0.51
C GLU A 37 -0.54 -3.68 0.24
N ALA A 38 0.09 -2.62 -0.31
CA ALA A 38 1.17 -1.91 0.39
C ALA A 38 0.73 -1.39 1.77
N SER A 39 -0.42 -0.71 1.82
CA SER A 39 -1.02 -0.21 3.06
C SER A 39 -1.42 -1.36 4.00
N ARG A 40 -2.00 -2.44 3.47
CA ARG A 40 -2.45 -3.59 4.26
C ARG A 40 -1.28 -4.30 4.92
N HIS A 41 -0.25 -4.65 4.15
CA HIS A 41 0.96 -5.29 4.67
C HIS A 41 1.68 -4.41 5.69
N TYR A 42 1.74 -3.09 5.45
CA TYR A 42 2.31 -2.16 6.42
C TYR A 42 1.51 -2.13 7.73
N CYS A 43 0.17 -2.11 7.66
CA CYS A 43 -0.70 -2.14 8.83
C CYS A 43 -0.61 -3.47 9.58
N GLU A 44 -0.61 -4.60 8.88
CA GLU A 44 -0.44 -5.93 9.48
C GLU A 44 0.93 -6.06 10.16
N ARG A 45 2.00 -5.61 9.52
CA ARG A 45 3.34 -5.60 10.10
C ARG A 45 3.38 -4.75 11.37
N ARG A 46 2.80 -3.55 11.35
CA ARG A 46 2.69 -2.68 12.53
C ARG A 46 1.94 -3.40 13.65
N ASP A 47 0.80 -4.01 13.34
CA ASP A 47 -0.03 -4.74 14.30
C ASP A 47 0.72 -5.94 14.91
N GLN A 48 1.39 -6.74 14.08
CA GLN A 48 2.22 -7.87 14.51
C GLN A 48 3.39 -7.46 15.40
N THR A 49 4.00 -6.30 15.14
CA THR A 49 5.12 -5.81 15.95
C THR A 49 4.67 -5.23 17.29
N GLY A 50 3.40 -4.85 17.43
CA GLY A 50 2.87 -4.19 18.63
C GLY A 50 3.57 -2.87 18.98
N LEU A 51 4.44 -2.36 18.11
CA LEU A 51 5.19 -1.14 18.33
C LEU A 51 4.26 0.05 18.07
N GLY A 52 4.08 0.88 19.11
CA GLY A 52 3.32 2.12 19.00
C GLY A 52 3.88 3.05 17.91
N ALA A 53 3.03 3.94 17.39
CA ALA A 53 3.32 4.80 16.24
C ALA A 53 4.64 5.62 16.33
N SER A 54 5.17 5.84 17.53
CA SER A 54 6.43 6.56 17.76
C SER A 54 7.70 5.74 17.51
N ALA A 55 7.60 4.40 17.48
CA ALA A 55 8.74 3.50 17.28
C ALA A 55 8.73 2.79 15.91
N PHE A 56 7.62 2.89 15.16
CA PHE A 56 7.49 2.22 13.88
C PHE A 56 7.93 3.16 12.74
N PRO A 57 9.04 2.86 12.06
CA PRO A 57 9.56 3.71 10.99
C PRO A 57 8.58 3.74 9.82
N GLU A 58 8.49 4.88 9.16
CA GLU A 58 7.76 5.01 7.91
C GLU A 58 8.33 4.08 6.81
N ALA A 59 7.47 3.74 5.84
CA ALA A 59 7.89 2.94 4.69
C ALA A 59 7.91 3.78 3.41
N GLU A 60 8.80 3.43 2.50
CA GLU A 60 8.91 4.01 1.17
C GLU A 60 8.35 3.01 0.16
N LEU A 61 7.61 3.53 -0.81
CA LEU A 61 7.06 2.76 -1.90
C LEU A 61 7.95 2.98 -3.13
N ILE A 62 8.56 1.92 -3.62
CA ILE A 62 9.50 1.94 -4.72
C ILE A 62 8.89 1.19 -5.90
N ARG A 63 8.97 1.76 -7.11
CA ARG A 63 8.56 1.13 -8.36
C ARG A 63 9.70 1.23 -9.35
N GLU A 64 10.16 0.10 -9.88
CA GLU A 64 11.33 0.05 -10.78
C GLU A 64 12.57 0.77 -10.23
N GLY A 65 12.80 0.73 -8.91
CA GLY A 65 13.92 1.41 -8.26
C GLY A 65 13.71 2.92 -8.01
N ILE A 66 12.55 3.47 -8.37
CA ILE A 66 12.18 4.88 -8.13
C ILE A 66 11.22 4.95 -6.94
N VAL A 67 11.48 5.83 -5.98
CA VAL A 67 10.52 6.09 -4.89
C VAL A 67 9.30 6.80 -5.47
N VAL A 68 8.18 6.09 -5.55
CA VAL A 68 6.90 6.59 -6.06
C VAL A 68 5.94 7.04 -4.95
N GLY A 69 6.30 6.82 -3.68
CA GLY A 69 5.51 7.31 -2.55
C GLY A 69 6.12 6.96 -1.20
N ARG A 70 5.52 7.50 -0.14
CA ARG A 70 5.88 7.20 1.26
C ARG A 70 4.64 6.83 2.05
N ILE A 71 4.69 5.72 2.77
CA ILE A 71 3.64 5.22 3.64
C ILE A 71 3.86 5.77 5.05
N SER A 72 2.95 6.62 5.51
CA SER A 72 2.93 7.09 6.89
C SER A 72 2.42 6.01 7.84
N TYR A 73 2.68 6.20 9.14
CA TYR A 73 2.24 5.31 10.22
C TYR A 73 0.72 5.00 10.24
N ASN A 74 -0.12 5.85 9.65
CA ASN A 74 -1.56 5.65 9.48
C ASN A 74 -1.95 4.74 8.28
N GLY A 75 -0.98 4.22 7.53
CA GLY A 75 -1.22 3.47 6.28
C GLY A 75 -1.58 4.36 5.08
N ARG A 76 -1.46 5.69 5.22
CA ARG A 76 -1.65 6.64 4.12
C ARG A 76 -0.40 6.69 3.25
N ILE A 77 -0.58 6.66 1.94
CA ILE A 77 0.53 6.77 0.98
C ILE A 77 0.54 8.18 0.43
N TRP A 78 1.66 8.86 0.59
CA TRP A 78 1.90 10.24 0.16
C TRP A 78 2.84 10.29 -1.04
N ASN A 79 2.79 11.40 -1.77
CA ASN A 79 3.75 11.67 -2.83
C ASN A 79 5.19 11.68 -2.31
N PRO A 80 6.15 11.19 -3.11
CA PRO A 80 7.56 11.36 -2.82
C PRO A 80 7.88 12.87 -2.85
N ILE A 81 8.78 13.30 -1.97
CA ILE A 81 9.14 14.71 -1.72
C ILE A 81 9.45 15.46 -3.02
N PRO A 82 9.09 16.76 -3.14
CA PRO A 82 8.67 17.66 -2.06
C PRO A 82 7.18 17.61 -1.72
N TRP A 83 6.88 17.17 -0.49
CA TRP A 83 5.55 17.30 0.11
C TRP A 83 5.25 18.78 0.34
N ARG A 84 4.09 19.24 -0.12
CA ARG A 84 3.59 20.59 0.11
C ARG A 84 2.42 20.55 1.11
N PRO A 85 2.29 21.54 2.01
CA PRO A 85 1.09 21.65 2.82
C PRO A 85 -0.13 21.86 1.90
N GLY A 86 -1.03 20.88 1.86
CA GLY A 86 -2.18 20.82 0.96
C GLY A 86 -2.14 19.68 -0.07
N ASP A 87 -1.01 19.00 -0.22
CA ASP A 87 -0.92 17.79 -1.05
C ASP A 87 -1.81 16.69 -0.47
N ARG A 88 -2.56 16.01 -1.32
CA ARG A 88 -3.42 14.90 -0.93
C ARG A 88 -2.60 13.59 -0.95
N PRO A 89 -2.88 12.65 -0.04
CA PRO A 89 -2.29 11.33 -0.16
C PRO A 89 -2.68 10.69 -1.49
N ILE A 90 -1.75 10.00 -2.14
CA ILE A 90 -2.00 9.16 -3.32
C ILE A 90 -3.02 8.08 -2.96
N TYR A 91 -2.91 7.53 -1.75
CA TYR A 91 -3.83 6.55 -1.23
C TYR A 91 -4.20 6.87 0.22
N ASP A 92 -5.49 7.04 0.46
CA ASP A 92 -6.04 7.24 1.79
C ASP A 92 -6.81 5.99 2.24
N ASN A 93 -6.19 5.21 3.13
CA ASN A 93 -6.83 4.01 3.68
C ASN A 93 -8.04 4.33 4.60
N ALA A 94 -8.17 5.57 5.09
CA ALA A 94 -9.30 5.95 5.95
C ALA A 94 -10.60 6.08 5.14
N THR A 95 -10.52 6.61 3.91
CA THR A 95 -11.65 6.63 2.96
C THR A 95 -12.10 5.24 2.51
N CYS A 96 -11.22 4.23 2.59
CA CYS A 96 -11.60 2.84 2.33
C CYS A 96 -12.24 2.14 3.55
N ARG A 97 -12.13 2.67 4.77
CA ARG A 97 -12.71 2.07 6.00
C ARG A 97 -14.09 2.61 6.39
N GLY A 98 -14.58 3.66 5.75
CA GLY A 98 -15.89 4.23 6.00
C GLY A 98 -16.45 4.81 4.72
N GLY A 99 -17.52 4.19 4.21
CA GLY A 99 -18.42 4.89 3.31
C GLY A 99 -18.99 6.14 3.99
N GLU A 100 -19.44 7.06 3.13
CA GLU A 100 -20.13 8.32 3.41
C GLU A 100 -19.24 9.54 3.68
N PRO A 101 -19.03 10.41 2.66
CA PRO A 101 -18.91 11.83 2.93
C PRO A 101 -20.29 12.36 3.37
N GLU A 102 -20.46 12.68 4.66
CA GLU A 102 -21.57 13.54 5.11
C GLU A 102 -21.43 14.91 4.42
N SER A 103 -22.50 15.32 3.72
CA SER A 103 -22.70 16.65 3.12
C SER A 103 -23.43 17.58 4.09
#